data_AF-A0A851H9S6-F1
#
_entry.id   AF-A0A851H9S6-F1
#
_cell.length_a   1.000
_cell.length_b   1.000
_cell.length_c   1.000
_cell.angle_alpha   90.00
_cell.angle_beta   90.00
_cell.angle_gamma   90.00
#
_symmetry.space_group_name_H-M   'P 1'
#
loop_
_entity.id
_entity.type
_entity.pdbx_description
1 polymer ?
#
loop_
_entity_poly.entity_id
_entity_poly.type
_entity_poly.pdbx_seq_one_letter_code
_entity_poly.pdbx_strand_id
1 'polypeptide(L)' 'MNRPPLPPFDSTSAALKVRLAEDAWNSRDPARVALAYTLD' A
#
# COMPACT_ATOMS: atom_id res chain seq x y z
N MET A 1 -2.62 13.15 0.13
CA MET A 1 -3.06 11.92 0.83
C MET A 1 -1.85 11.24 1.44
N ASN A 2 -1.75 11.18 2.78
CA ASN A 2 -0.72 10.37 3.44
C ASN A 2 -1.26 8.95 3.60
N ARG A 3 -0.58 7.95 3.01
CA ARG A 3 -0.95 6.54 3.06
C ARG A 3 0.05 5.80 3.96
N PRO A 4 -0.19 5.75 5.30
CA PRO A 4 0.67 4.98 6.19
C PRO A 4 0.58 3.48 5.86
N PRO A 5 1.62 2.71 6.19
CA PRO A 5 2.87 3.12 6.84
C PRO A 5 3.80 3.92 5.90
N LEU A 6 4.52 4.90 6.47
CA LEU A 6 5.48 5.77 5.76
C LEU A 6 6.93 5.39 6.13
N PRO A 7 7.90 5.57 5.23
CA PRO A 7 9.30 5.30 5.53
C PRO A 7 9.88 6.29 6.56
N PRO A 8 10.96 5.93 7.28
CA PRO A 8 11.62 4.62 7.26
C PRO A 8 10.79 3.52 7.95
N PHE A 9 10.89 2.28 7.45
CA PHE A 9 10.15 1.14 7.97
C PHE A 9 10.97 0.35 8.99
N ASP A 10 10.29 -0.15 10.03
CA ASP A 10 10.69 -1.29 10.85
C ASP A 10 10.03 -2.59 10.36
N SER A 11 10.30 -3.73 11.00
CA SER A 11 9.75 -5.03 10.60
C SER A 11 8.21 -5.06 10.61
N THR A 12 7.60 -4.47 11.64
CA THR A 12 6.14 -4.43 11.82
C THR A 12 5.47 -3.57 10.76
N SER A 13 5.98 -2.36 10.52
CA SER A 13 5.45 -1.43 9.53
C SER A 13 5.71 -1.89 8.09
N ALA A 14 6.83 -2.57 7.81
CA ALA A 14 7.06 -3.21 6.53
C ALA A 14 6.04 -4.33 6.27
N ALA A 15 5.79 -5.20 7.25
CA ALA A 15 4.80 -6.27 7.13
C ALA A 15 3.39 -5.71 6.90
N LEU A 16 3.01 -4.64 7.62
CA LEU A 16 1.74 -3.95 7.42
C LEU A 16 1.64 -3.36 6.01
N LYS A 17 2.70 -2.73 5.51
CA LYS A 17 2.74 -2.17 4.14
C LYS A 17 2.42 -3.24 3.10
N VAL A 18 3.06 -4.41 3.22
CA VAL A 18 2.90 -5.51 2.28
C VAL A 18 1.50 -6.11 2.38
N ARG A 19 0.96 -6.30 3.59
CA ARG A 19 -0.42 -6.79 3.79
C ARG A 19 -1.45 -5.88 3.11
N LEU A 20 -1.33 -4.56 3.30
CA LEU A 20 -2.24 -3.59 2.67
C LEU A 20 -2.15 -3.62 1.14
N ALA A 21 -0.95 -3.81 0.59
CA ALA A 21 -0.77 -3.99 -0.84
C ALA A 21 -1.42 -5.31 -1.32
N GLU A 22 -1.16 -6.42 -0.64
CA GLU A 22 -1.77 -7.72 -0.93
C GLU A 22 -3.30 -7.66 -0.94
N ASP A 23 -3.91 -7.01 0.06
CA ASP A 23 -5.36 -6.83 0.15
C ASP A 23 -5.90 -5.99 -1.03
N ALA A 24 -5.19 -4.93 -1.43
CA ALA A 24 -5.55 -4.13 -2.58
C ALA A 24 -5.46 -4.93 -3.89
N TRP A 25 -4.40 -5.70 -4.10
CA TRP A 25 -4.25 -6.56 -5.28
C TRP A 25 -5.30 -7.67 -5.33
N ASN A 26 -5.61 -8.31 -4.20
CA ASN A 26 -6.62 -9.36 -4.10
C ASN A 26 -8.04 -8.86 -4.40
N SER A 27 -8.31 -7.57 -4.21
CA SER A 27 -9.60 -6.96 -4.56
C SER A 27 -9.91 -7.01 -6.06
N ARG A 28 -8.88 -7.10 -6.92
CA ARG A 28 -8.98 -7.05 -8.39
C ARG A 28 -9.68 -5.78 -8.90
N ASP A 29 -9.70 -4.71 -8.10
CA ASP A 29 -10.22 -3.40 -8.47
C ASP A 29 -9.07 -2.50 -8.96
N PRO A 30 -9.02 -2.16 -10.27
CA PRO A 30 -7.96 -1.33 -10.83
C PRO A 30 -7.88 0.07 -10.20
N ALA A 31 -9.03 0.68 -9.89
CA ALA A 31 -9.07 2.02 -9.31
C ALA A 31 -8.47 1.99 -7.90
N ARG A 32 -8.77 0.97 -7.11
CA ARG A 32 -8.20 0.78 -5.78
C ARG A 32 -6.68 0.56 -5.82
N VAL A 33 -6.18 -0.25 -6.76
CA VAL A 33 -4.74 -0.52 -6.91
C VAL A 33 -3.99 0.74 -7.37
N ALA A 34 -4.55 1.51 -8.32
CA ALA A 34 -3.91 2.72 -8.84
C ALA A 34 -3.65 3.77 -7.75
N LEU A 35 -4.52 3.87 -6.75
CA LEU A 35 -4.33 4.77 -5.61
C LEU A 35 -3.06 4.47 -4.81
N ALA A 36 -2.43 3.30 -4.96
CA ALA A 36 -1.17 2.96 -4.31
C ALA A 36 0.04 3.69 -4.91
N TYR A 37 -0.07 4.20 -6.14
CA TYR A 37 1.02 4.81 -6.90
C TYR A 37 0.89 6.33 -6.93
N THR A 38 1.99 7.01 -7.24
CA THR A 38 2.00 8.45 -7.51
C THR A 38 1.60 8.69 -8.97
N LEU A 39 0.96 9.83 -9.23
CA LEU A 39 1.00 10.43 -10.56
C LEU A 39 2.45 10.91 -10.74
N ASP A 40 3.09 10.55 -11.85
CA ASP A 40 4.52 10.82 -12.08
C ASP A 40 4.96 12.27 -11.79
#